data_AF-A0A6B0SLG5-F1
#
_entry.id   AF-A0A6B0SLG5-F1
#
_cell.length_a   1.000
_cell.length_b   1.000
_cell.length_c   1.000
_cell.angle_alpha   90.00
_cell.angle_beta   90.00
_cell.angle_gamma   90.00
#
_symmetry.space_group_name_H-M   'P 1'
#
loop_
_entity.id
_entity.type
_entity.pdbx_description
1 polymer ?
#
loop_
_entity_poly.entity_id
_entity_poly.type
_entity_poly.pdbx_seq_one_letter_code
_entity_poly.pdbx_strand_id
1 'polypeptide(L)'
;AVVVDLAQPRDVAPEADDEPGIAVYDLADLESVTESTREQREDAARQVEAMLEAEFQRLLAQYKRKRADEVIARMYESADRLKAREVSTALSQLEAGDGDVSDEQREVLESMADALVSQLLAAPTRSLRDAAEQDDWSTIATALELFDPEFEDGMPFDAPPGELASAESED
;
A
#
# COMPACT_ATOMS: atom_id res chain seq x y z
N ALA A 1 -1.33 28.12 -52.49
CA ALA A 1 -1.39 28.78 -51.18
C ALA A 1 -2.51 28.13 -50.39
N VAL A 2 -2.28 27.86 -49.11
CA VAL A 2 -3.33 27.38 -48.21
C VAL A 2 -3.82 28.58 -47.41
N VAL A 3 -5.13 28.75 -47.35
CA VAL A 3 -5.80 29.80 -46.59
C VAL A 3 -6.67 29.12 -45.55
N VAL A 4 -6.52 29.51 -44.28
CA VAL A 4 -7.34 29.00 -43.18
C VAL A 4 -8.19 30.16 -42.67
N ASP A 5 -9.49 30.08 -42.92
CA ASP A 5 -10.47 31.09 -42.49
C ASP A 5 -11.10 30.69 -41.16
N LEU A 6 -10.74 31.41 -40.10
CA LEU A 6 -11.23 31.19 -38.73
C LEU A 6 -12.33 32.19 -38.32
N ALA A 7 -12.78 33.07 -39.22
CA ALA A 7 -13.67 34.17 -38.88
C ALA A 7 -15.16 33.79 -38.93
N GLN A 8 -15.97 34.45 -38.10
CA GLN A 8 -17.43 34.33 -38.12
C GLN A 8 -18.08 35.73 -37.99
N PRO A 9 -18.68 36.29 -39.06
CA PRO A 9 -18.82 35.74 -40.43
C PRO A 9 -17.47 35.63 -41.17
N ARG A 10 -17.44 34.78 -42.22
CA ARG A 10 -16.23 34.43 -43.00
C ARG A 10 -15.55 35.66 -43.62
N ASP A 11 -14.22 35.68 -43.59
CA ASP A 11 -13.40 36.72 -44.22
C ASP A 11 -13.07 36.38 -45.69
N VAL A 12 -13.13 35.09 -46.05
CA VAL A 12 -12.79 34.58 -47.38
C VAL A 12 -14.05 34.11 -48.11
N ALA A 13 -14.21 34.59 -49.35
CA ALA A 13 -15.30 34.19 -50.22
C ALA A 13 -15.18 32.70 -50.57
N PRO A 14 -16.27 31.90 -50.52
CA PRO A 14 -16.24 30.47 -50.84
C PRO A 14 -15.66 30.17 -52.23
N GLU A 15 -15.87 31.06 -53.19
CA GLU A 15 -15.43 30.91 -54.58
C GLU A 15 -13.91 31.05 -54.76
N ALA A 16 -13.18 31.49 -53.72
CA ALA A 16 -11.72 31.58 -53.76
C ALA A 16 -11.03 30.20 -53.90
N ASP A 17 -11.74 29.11 -53.59
CA ASP A 17 -11.26 27.74 -53.76
C ASP A 17 -11.28 27.26 -55.23
N ASP A 18 -12.02 27.96 -56.11
CA ASP A 18 -12.06 27.67 -57.55
C ASP A 18 -10.81 28.16 -58.30
N GLU A 19 -9.98 29.00 -57.66
CA GLU A 19 -8.78 29.57 -58.27
C GLU A 19 -7.60 28.59 -58.26
N PRO A 20 -6.89 28.38 -59.39
CA PRO A 20 -5.82 27.40 -59.50
C PRO A 20 -4.71 27.63 -58.47
N GLY A 21 -4.51 26.64 -57.61
CA GLY A 21 -3.43 26.66 -56.61
C GLY A 21 -3.80 27.36 -55.31
N ILE A 22 -5.06 27.68 -55.07
CA ILE A 22 -5.58 28.10 -53.76
C ILE A 22 -6.36 26.92 -53.14
N ALA A 23 -6.21 26.73 -51.83
CA ALA A 23 -7.02 25.81 -51.04
C ALA A 23 -7.51 26.55 -49.80
N VAL A 24 -8.82 26.67 -49.61
CA VAL A 24 -9.45 27.36 -48.48
C VAL A 24 -10.02 26.32 -47.52
N TYR A 25 -9.60 26.37 -46.26
CA TYR A 25 -10.18 25.57 -45.17
C TYR A 25 -10.92 26.49 -44.21
N ASP A 26 -12.12 26.12 -43.83
CA ASP A 26 -12.91 26.85 -42.85
C ASP A 26 -12.97 26.19 -41.48
N LEU A 27 -13.77 26.79 -40.59
CA LEU A 27 -14.00 26.25 -39.25
C LEU A 27 -14.64 24.85 -39.26
N ALA A 28 -15.49 24.54 -40.25
CA ALA A 28 -16.14 23.22 -40.37
C ALA A 28 -15.15 22.15 -40.85
N ASP A 29 -14.25 22.49 -41.78
CA ASP A 29 -13.17 21.61 -42.21
C ASP A 29 -12.22 21.27 -41.03
N LEU A 30 -11.92 22.27 -40.20
CA LEU A 30 -11.13 22.08 -38.99
C LEU A 30 -11.88 21.29 -37.91
N GLU A 31 -13.20 21.47 -37.77
CA GLU A 31 -14.03 20.71 -36.85
C GLU A 31 -13.90 19.19 -37.10
N SER A 32 -13.89 18.77 -38.38
CA SER A 32 -13.73 17.37 -38.76
C SER A 32 -12.40 16.76 -38.29
N VAL A 33 -11.31 17.54 -38.34
CA VAL A 33 -9.98 17.13 -37.87
C VAL A 33 -9.93 17.14 -36.34
N THR A 34 -10.61 18.09 -35.69
CA THR A 34 -10.68 18.16 -34.23
C THR A 34 -11.49 17.03 -33.62
N GLU A 35 -12.52 16.52 -34.31
CA GLU A 35 -13.31 15.39 -33.82
C GLU A 35 -12.49 14.09 -33.78
N SER A 36 -11.74 13.79 -34.85
CA SER A 36 -10.78 12.67 -34.83
C SER A 36 -9.70 12.84 -33.75
N THR A 37 -9.26 14.08 -33.51
CA THR A 37 -8.32 14.40 -32.43
C THR A 37 -8.95 14.20 -31.05
N ARG A 38 -10.24 14.48 -30.89
CA ARG A 38 -10.99 14.31 -29.66
C ARG A 38 -11.15 12.84 -29.32
N GLU A 39 -11.56 12.02 -30.28
CA GLU A 39 -11.63 10.55 -30.12
C GLU A 39 -10.27 9.97 -29.72
N GLN A 40 -9.19 10.37 -30.39
CA GLN A 40 -7.84 9.91 -30.02
C GLN A 40 -7.43 10.31 -28.60
N ARG A 41 -7.83 11.51 -28.13
CA ARG A 41 -7.58 11.96 -26.76
C ARG A 41 -8.42 11.19 -25.75
N GLU A 42 -9.67 10.90 -26.06
CA GLU A 42 -10.55 10.08 -25.22
C GLU A 42 -10.01 8.65 -25.09
N ASP A 43 -9.55 8.05 -26.19
CA ASP A 43 -8.89 6.73 -26.20
C ASP A 43 -7.61 6.72 -25.35
N ALA A 44 -6.76 7.73 -25.52
CA ALA A 44 -5.54 7.88 -24.74
C ALA A 44 -5.84 8.07 -23.24
N ALA A 45 -6.85 8.87 -22.90
CA ALA A 45 -7.29 9.07 -21.52
C ALA A 45 -7.73 7.74 -20.88
N ARG A 46 -8.56 6.94 -21.57
CA ARG A 46 -8.99 5.63 -21.06
C ARG A 46 -7.81 4.67 -20.84
N GLN A 47 -6.80 4.69 -21.71
CA GLN A 47 -5.59 3.89 -21.49
C GLN A 47 -4.82 4.34 -20.25
N VAL A 48 -4.69 5.65 -20.05
CA VAL A 48 -4.01 6.21 -18.87
C VAL A 48 -4.78 5.90 -17.58
N GLU A 49 -6.11 6.02 -17.59
CA GLU A 49 -6.96 5.66 -16.45
C GLU A 49 -6.79 4.19 -16.06
N ALA A 50 -6.76 3.28 -17.04
CA ALA A 50 -6.51 1.86 -16.77
C ALA A 50 -5.11 1.60 -16.18
N MET A 51 -4.09 2.33 -16.63
CA MET A 51 -2.74 2.25 -16.07
C MET A 51 -2.70 2.79 -14.63
N LEU A 52 -3.36 3.92 -14.37
CA LEU A 52 -3.44 4.52 -13.04
C LEU A 52 -4.15 3.60 -12.06
N GLU A 53 -5.26 2.99 -12.45
CA GLU A 53 -5.98 2.04 -11.59
C GLU A 53 -5.09 0.85 -11.22
N ALA A 54 -4.39 0.26 -12.20
CA ALA A 54 -3.49 -0.86 -11.94
C ALA A 54 -2.34 -0.49 -10.97
N GLU A 55 -1.72 0.67 -11.14
CA GLU A 55 -0.66 1.14 -10.23
C GLU A 55 -1.20 1.55 -8.86
N PHE A 56 -2.42 2.10 -8.79
CA PHE A 56 -3.07 2.42 -7.53
C PHE A 56 -3.35 1.17 -6.71
N GLN A 57 -3.89 0.11 -7.33
CA GLN A 57 -4.08 -1.19 -6.66
C GLN A 57 -2.76 -1.79 -6.18
N ARG A 58 -1.69 -1.66 -6.98
CA ARG A 58 -0.34 -2.10 -6.58
C ARG A 58 0.18 -1.32 -5.38
N LEU A 59 -0.01 -0.01 -5.35
CA LEU A 59 0.39 0.84 -4.22
C LEU A 59 -0.38 0.48 -2.95
N LEU A 60 -1.70 0.27 -3.06
CA LEU A 60 -2.53 -0.18 -1.94
C LEU A 60 -2.02 -1.51 -1.36
N ALA A 61 -1.74 -2.50 -2.21
CA ALA A 61 -1.19 -3.78 -1.75
C ALA A 61 0.16 -3.62 -1.03
N GLN A 62 1.04 -2.73 -1.52
CA GLN A 62 2.31 -2.42 -0.85
C GLN A 62 2.09 -1.78 0.52
N TYR A 63 1.13 -0.84 0.62
CA TYR A 63 0.82 -0.16 1.88
C TYR A 63 0.29 -1.14 2.93
N LYS A 64 -0.61 -2.06 2.54
CA LYS A 64 -1.15 -3.11 3.42
C LYS A 64 -0.05 -4.02 3.96
N ARG A 65 0.86 -4.49 3.09
CA ARG A 65 2.00 -5.32 3.51
C ARG A 65 2.92 -4.59 4.49
N LYS A 66 3.26 -3.32 4.19
CA LYS A 66 4.08 -2.50 5.08
C LYS A 66 3.43 -2.34 6.45
N ARG A 67 2.11 -2.15 6.49
CA ARG A 67 1.35 -2.07 7.74
C ARG A 67 1.45 -3.34 8.57
N ALA A 68 1.32 -4.52 7.97
CA ALA A 68 1.55 -5.78 8.67
C ALA A 68 3.00 -5.92 9.17
N ASP A 69 3.98 -5.50 8.37
CA ASP A 69 5.40 -5.56 8.76
C ASP A 69 5.70 -4.72 10.02
N GLU A 70 5.06 -3.56 10.16
CA GLU A 70 5.20 -2.71 11.35
C GLU A 70 4.64 -3.40 12.61
N VAL A 71 3.47 -4.03 12.52
CA VAL A 71 2.88 -4.82 13.61
C VAL A 71 3.77 -6.00 13.99
N ILE A 72 4.24 -6.74 12.98
CA ILE A 72 5.13 -7.89 13.17
C ILE A 72 6.41 -7.44 13.88
N ALA A 73 7.03 -6.34 13.45
CA ALA A 73 8.26 -5.84 14.05
C ALA A 73 8.08 -5.54 15.56
N ARG A 74 6.96 -4.92 15.95
CA ARG A 74 6.64 -4.66 17.35
C ARG A 74 6.44 -5.95 18.16
N MET A 75 5.76 -6.93 17.59
CA MET A 75 5.58 -8.23 18.23
C MET A 75 6.92 -8.93 18.51
N TYR A 76 7.86 -8.89 17.56
CA TYR A 76 9.22 -9.41 17.79
C TYR A 76 9.99 -8.60 18.83
N GLU A 77 9.88 -7.27 18.83
CA GLU A 77 10.51 -6.40 19.85
C GLU A 77 10.02 -6.72 21.27
N SER A 78 8.71 -6.95 21.44
CA SER A 78 8.12 -7.36 22.73
C SER A 78 8.57 -8.77 23.14
N ALA A 79 8.61 -9.72 22.20
CA ALA A 79 9.10 -11.07 22.47
C ALA A 79 10.59 -11.09 22.84
N ASP A 80 11.43 -10.27 22.19
CA ASP A 80 12.85 -10.17 22.48
C ASP A 80 13.13 -9.57 23.87
N ARG A 81 12.35 -8.56 24.27
CA ARG A 81 12.40 -8.00 25.64
C ARG A 81 12.09 -9.07 26.69
N LEU A 82 11.03 -9.86 26.46
CA LEU A 82 10.66 -10.97 27.33
C LEU A 82 11.76 -12.04 27.37
N LYS A 83 12.21 -12.50 26.20
CA LYS A 83 13.29 -13.48 26.03
C LYS A 83 14.53 -13.08 26.80
N ALA A 84 15.00 -11.84 26.63
CA ALA A 84 16.19 -11.34 27.31
C ALA A 84 16.05 -11.37 28.85
N ARG A 85 14.88 -11.01 29.37
CA ARG A 85 14.59 -11.06 30.81
C ARG A 85 14.61 -12.48 31.35
N GLU A 86 13.97 -13.42 30.64
CA GLU A 86 13.88 -14.82 31.09
C GLU A 86 15.24 -15.54 30.98
N VAL A 87 16.00 -15.30 29.92
CA VAL A 87 17.38 -15.82 29.77
C VAL A 87 18.27 -15.30 30.90
N SER A 88 18.25 -13.99 31.17
CA SER A 88 19.01 -13.39 32.27
C SER A 88 18.65 -13.98 33.64
N THR A 89 17.36 -14.19 33.87
CA THR A 89 16.86 -14.82 35.10
C THR A 89 17.36 -16.25 35.23
N ALA A 90 17.30 -17.05 34.16
CA ALA A 90 17.78 -18.42 34.15
C ALA A 90 19.29 -18.51 34.39
N LEU A 91 20.08 -17.67 33.74
CA LEU A 91 21.53 -17.59 33.95
C LEU A 91 21.87 -17.25 35.40
N SER A 92 21.19 -16.25 35.99
CA SER A 92 21.38 -15.85 37.38
C SER A 92 21.10 -16.99 38.36
N GLN A 93 20.08 -17.82 38.09
CA GLN A 93 19.76 -19.00 38.91
C GLN A 93 20.80 -20.10 38.78
N LEU A 94 21.32 -20.33 37.57
CA LEU A 94 22.38 -21.32 37.33
C LEU A 94 23.68 -20.93 38.06
N GLU A 95 24.07 -19.66 37.97
CA GLU A 95 25.26 -19.12 38.65
C GLU A 95 25.14 -19.17 40.19
N ALA A 96 23.92 -19.04 40.73
CA ALA A 96 23.67 -19.13 42.17
C ALA A 96 23.77 -20.55 42.76
N GLY A 97 23.75 -21.59 41.92
CA GLY A 97 23.66 -23.00 42.31
C GLY A 97 24.99 -23.78 42.38
N ASP A 98 26.13 -23.10 42.56
CA ASP A 98 27.50 -23.65 42.66
C ASP A 98 28.22 -23.99 41.32
N GLY A 99 27.83 -23.39 40.18
CA GLY A 99 28.55 -23.55 38.91
C GLY A 99 28.67 -22.25 38.11
N ASP A 100 29.89 -21.91 37.68
CA ASP A 100 30.10 -20.90 36.64
C ASP A 100 29.45 -21.40 35.34
N VAL A 101 28.63 -20.54 34.72
CA VAL A 101 28.06 -20.82 33.40
C VAL A 101 29.12 -20.48 32.35
N SER A 102 29.54 -21.48 31.59
CA SER A 102 30.45 -21.27 30.46
C SER A 102 29.77 -20.50 29.33
N ASP A 103 30.57 -19.81 28.51
CA ASP A 103 30.06 -19.08 27.33
C ASP A 103 29.28 -20.00 26.37
N GLU A 104 29.72 -21.26 26.20
CA GLU A 104 29.02 -22.25 25.36
C GLU A 104 27.62 -22.59 25.91
N GLN A 105 27.47 -22.71 27.24
CA GLN A 105 26.17 -22.95 27.86
C GLN A 105 25.23 -21.74 27.72
N ARG A 106 25.79 -20.52 27.83
CA ARG A 106 25.04 -19.28 27.60
C ARG A 106 24.54 -19.21 26.15
N GLU A 107 25.40 -19.49 25.18
CA GLU A 107 25.05 -19.50 23.76
C GLU A 107 23.98 -20.55 23.43
N VAL A 108 24.08 -21.76 23.99
CA VAL A 108 23.04 -22.80 23.81
C VAL A 108 21.69 -22.35 24.37
N LEU A 109 21.68 -21.71 25.54
CA LEU A 109 20.45 -21.21 26.17
C LEU A 109 19.82 -20.07 25.36
N GLU A 110 20.62 -19.13 24.88
CA GLU A 110 20.19 -18.04 24.00
C GLU A 110 19.62 -18.59 22.68
N SER A 111 20.34 -19.52 22.05
CA SER A 111 19.88 -20.18 20.81
C SER A 111 18.57 -20.93 20.99
N MET A 112 18.39 -21.63 22.12
CA MET A 112 17.13 -22.28 22.46
C MET A 112 15.99 -21.26 22.59
N ALA A 113 16.25 -20.14 23.27
CA ALA A 113 15.25 -19.08 23.46
C ALA A 113 14.88 -18.43 22.11
N ASP A 114 15.85 -18.18 21.24
CA ASP A 114 15.63 -17.68 19.87
C ASP A 114 14.78 -18.64 19.03
N ALA A 115 15.07 -19.94 19.10
CA ALA A 115 14.33 -20.96 18.38
C ALA A 115 12.87 -21.02 18.87
N LEU A 116 12.64 -20.93 20.18
CA LEU A 116 11.30 -20.90 20.77
C LEU A 116 10.50 -19.67 20.32
N VAL A 117 11.10 -18.47 20.39
CA VAL A 117 10.46 -17.23 19.94
C VAL A 117 10.12 -17.32 18.45
N SER A 118 11.08 -17.73 17.62
CA SER A 118 10.88 -17.87 16.17
C SER A 118 9.75 -18.85 15.84
N GLN A 119 9.72 -19.99 16.51
CA GLN A 119 8.70 -21.01 16.27
C GLN A 119 7.31 -20.58 16.75
N LEU A 120 7.24 -19.88 17.89
CA LEU A 120 6.00 -19.34 18.44
C LEU A 120 5.41 -18.24 17.54
N LEU A 121 6.26 -17.33 17.06
CA LEU A 121 5.83 -16.19 16.24
C LEU A 121 5.61 -16.53 14.76
N ALA A 122 6.03 -17.71 14.29
CA ALA A 122 5.89 -18.10 12.89
C ALA A 122 4.42 -18.12 12.41
N ALA A 123 3.49 -18.68 13.21
CA ALA A 123 2.08 -18.75 12.83
C ALA A 123 1.37 -17.38 12.88
N PRO A 124 1.50 -16.58 13.96
CA PRO A 124 0.98 -15.21 14.00
C PRO A 124 1.54 -14.32 12.88
N THR A 125 2.83 -14.43 12.57
CA THR A 125 3.46 -13.69 11.47
C THR A 125 2.80 -13.99 10.13
N ARG A 126 2.53 -15.26 9.84
CA ARG A 126 1.82 -15.65 8.61
C ARG A 126 0.38 -15.13 8.60
N SER A 127 -0.34 -15.31 9.71
CA SER A 127 -1.72 -14.85 9.84
C SER A 127 -1.86 -13.35 9.62
N LEU A 128 -0.92 -12.54 10.13
CA LEU A 128 -0.91 -11.09 9.94
C LEU A 128 -0.63 -10.68 8.48
N ARG A 129 0.27 -11.39 7.80
CA ARG A 129 0.54 -11.15 6.37
C ARG A 129 -0.68 -11.50 5.52
N ASP A 130 -1.31 -12.64 5.81
CA ASP A 130 -2.50 -13.09 5.10
C ASP A 130 -3.69 -12.14 5.34
N ALA A 131 -3.89 -11.68 6.57
CA ALA A 131 -4.92 -10.70 6.93
C ALA A 131 -4.74 -9.37 6.19
N ALA A 132 -3.50 -8.87 6.08
CA ALA A 132 -3.22 -7.64 5.34
C ALA A 132 -3.44 -7.79 3.82
N GLU A 133 -3.21 -8.97 3.25
CA GLU A 133 -3.54 -9.23 1.84
C GLU A 133 -5.06 -9.31 1.61
N GLN A 134 -5.83 -9.67 2.62
CA GLN A 134 -7.29 -9.85 2.57
C GLN A 134 -8.10 -8.65 3.10
N ASP A 135 -7.45 -7.54 3.47
CA ASP A 135 -8.09 -6.39 4.13
C ASP A 135 -8.79 -6.73 5.46
N ASP A 136 -8.37 -7.79 6.13
CA ASP A 136 -8.91 -8.16 7.44
C ASP A 136 -8.27 -7.33 8.56
N TRP A 137 -8.71 -6.09 8.67
CA TRP A 137 -8.26 -5.16 9.70
C TRP A 137 -8.64 -5.61 11.12
N SER A 138 -9.70 -6.42 11.26
CA SER A 138 -10.14 -6.93 12.55
C SER A 138 -9.11 -7.90 13.14
N THR A 139 -8.61 -8.84 12.34
CA THR A 139 -7.55 -9.76 12.74
C THR A 139 -6.25 -9.02 13.09
N ILE A 140 -5.90 -7.98 12.33
CA ILE A 140 -4.71 -7.16 12.61
C ILE A 140 -4.88 -6.42 13.95
N ALA A 141 -6.05 -5.83 14.21
CA ALA A 141 -6.35 -5.14 15.46
C ALA A 141 -6.29 -6.09 16.67
N THR A 142 -6.94 -7.26 16.58
CA THR A 142 -6.92 -8.26 17.66
C THR A 142 -5.51 -8.77 17.94
N ALA A 143 -4.69 -8.98 16.90
CA ALA A 143 -3.30 -9.38 17.10
C ALA A 143 -2.49 -8.32 17.85
N LEU A 144 -2.72 -7.03 17.60
CA LEU A 144 -2.05 -5.96 18.35
C LEU A 144 -2.42 -5.97 19.82
N GLU A 145 -3.71 -6.09 20.13
CA GLU A 145 -4.18 -6.17 21.52
C GLU A 145 -3.62 -7.38 22.26
N LEU A 146 -3.50 -8.53 21.59
CA LEU A 146 -3.02 -9.77 22.20
C LEU A 146 -1.50 -9.76 22.48
N PHE A 147 -0.71 -9.19 21.58
CA PHE A 147 0.75 -9.28 21.63
C PHE A 147 1.44 -8.03 22.20
N ASP A 148 0.71 -6.93 22.37
CA ASP A 148 1.25 -5.69 22.95
C ASP A 148 0.19 -4.98 23.84
N PRO A 149 0.00 -5.43 25.08
CA PRO A 149 -1.01 -4.88 25.99
C PRO A 149 -0.64 -3.51 26.61
N GLU A 150 0.59 -2.99 26.40
CA GLU A 150 1.01 -1.64 26.80
C GLU A 150 0.78 -0.60 25.68
N PHE A 151 -0.14 -0.89 24.76
CA PHE A 151 -0.61 0.03 23.72
C PHE A 151 -1.33 1.26 24.31
N GLU A 152 -0.59 2.17 24.96
CA GLU A 152 -1.13 3.45 25.45
C GLU A 152 -1.10 4.54 24.36
N ASP A 153 -0.23 4.42 23.35
CA ASP A 153 -0.27 5.25 22.16
C ASP A 153 -1.17 4.57 21.13
N GLY A 154 -2.38 5.10 20.97
CA GLY A 154 -3.48 4.52 20.20
C GLY A 154 -3.10 3.94 18.84
N MET A 155 -3.96 3.03 18.35
CA MET A 155 -3.83 2.33 17.06
C MET A 155 -3.10 3.20 16.03
N PRO A 156 -1.95 2.76 15.45
CA PRO A 156 -1.15 3.57 14.52
C PRO A 156 -1.87 3.86 13.19
N PHE A 157 -3.17 3.56 13.15
CA PHE A 157 -3.94 3.34 11.97
C PHE A 157 -5.19 4.19 12.06
N ASP A 158 -5.23 5.24 11.25
CA ASP A 158 -6.50 5.68 10.70
C ASP A 158 -7.06 4.47 9.95
N ALA A 159 -8.12 3.85 10.49
CA ALA A 159 -8.96 2.99 9.68
C ALA A 159 -9.37 3.80 8.43
N PRO A 160 -9.34 3.22 7.22
CA PRO A 160 -9.89 3.91 6.07
C PRO A 160 -11.29 4.42 6.43
N PRO A 161 -11.62 5.70 6.18
CA PRO A 161 -12.91 6.26 6.55
C PRO A 161 -14.00 5.52 5.76
N GLY A 162 -14.63 4.52 6.40
CA GLY A 162 -15.63 3.67 5.76
C GLY A 162 -15.99 2.39 6.52
N GLU A 163 -15.08 1.77 7.27
CA GLU A 163 -15.35 0.44 7.87
C GLU A 163 -15.71 0.44 9.36
N LEU A 164 -15.43 1.52 10.09
CA LEU A 164 -15.85 1.64 11.50
C LEU A 164 -17.37 1.89 11.66
N ALA A 165 -18.09 2.23 10.59
CA ALA A 165 -19.52 2.56 10.64
C ALA A 165 -20.46 1.36 10.45
N SER A 166 -19.95 0.17 10.15
CA SER A 166 -20.79 -0.99 9.81
C SER A 166 -21.04 -1.95 10.98
N ALA A 167 -20.40 -1.74 12.14
CA ALA A 167 -20.49 -2.66 13.28
C ALA A 167 -21.40 -2.17 14.43
N GLU A 168 -22.00 -0.98 14.34
CA GLU A 168 -22.81 -0.40 15.43
C GLU A 168 -24.33 -0.41 15.18
N SER A 169 -24.84 -1.22 14.24
CA SER A 169 -26.29 -1.36 14.02
C SER A 169 -26.75 -2.79 13.86
N GLU A 170 -26.68 -3.58 14.93
CA GLU A 170 -27.49 -4.80 15.11
C GLU A 170 -27.46 -5.21 16.60
N ASP A 171 -28.23 -4.48 17.42
CA ASP A 171 -29.05 -5.03 18.53
C ASP A 171 -29.98 -3.93 19.12
#